data_AF-A0A916GN67-F1
#
_entry.id   AF-A0A916GN67-F1
#
_cell.length_a   1.000
_cell.length_b   1.000
_cell.length_c   1.000
_cell.angle_alpha   90.00
_cell.angle_beta   90.00
_cell.angle_gamma   90.00
#
_symmetry.space_group_name_H-M   'P 1'
#
loop_
_entity.id
_entity.type
_entity.pdbx_description
1 polymer ?
#
loop_
_entity_poly.entity_id
_entity_poly.type
_entity_poly.pdbx_seq_one_letter_code
_entity_poly.pdbx_strand_id
1 'polypeptide(L)'
;MFPFLRGFTGTVVTLEPEDPDYSRLVKMRHDAERVMQQSHPETKRIADKFYQEFYAYLTPQWKSYCDVNSDLTDLAVRFNHQFIHSLYPPEFARARQEWNRIAGEKISAAARSNPGKRIVVLMGFEHDYWLKEFLANEDGVKLLPLCGPSGALPDAAPAKRTDRARKWRQQFC
;
A
#
# COMPACT_ATOMS: atom_id res chain seq x y z
N MET A 1 -15.53 -6.76 -6.22
CA MET A 1 -15.66 -5.66 -5.23
C MET A 1 -15.17 -6.18 -3.89
N PHE A 2 -14.21 -5.49 -3.26
CA PHE A 2 -13.62 -5.95 -2.00
C PHE A 2 -14.68 -6.03 -0.88
N PRO A 3 -14.70 -7.09 -0.05
CA PRO A 3 -15.73 -7.27 0.99
C PRO A 3 -15.83 -6.10 1.98
N PHE A 4 -14.72 -5.42 2.27
CA PHE A 4 -14.67 -4.27 3.19
C PHE A 4 -15.32 -3.00 2.64
N LEU A 5 -15.61 -2.91 1.33
CA LEU A 5 -16.34 -1.78 0.74
C LEU A 5 -17.87 -1.95 0.86
N ARG A 6 -18.35 -3.10 1.34
CA ARG A 6 -19.78 -3.35 1.49
C ARG A 6 -20.36 -2.39 2.53
N GLY A 7 -21.25 -1.50 2.08
CA GLY A 7 -21.89 -0.49 2.94
C GLY A 7 -21.10 0.81 3.09
N PHE A 8 -19.94 0.94 2.43
CA PHE A 8 -19.25 2.22 2.31
C PHE A 8 -20.01 3.13 1.34
N THR A 9 -20.32 4.35 1.76
CA THR A 9 -21.09 5.34 0.97
C THR A 9 -20.24 6.49 0.44
N GLY A 10 -18.92 6.44 0.66
CA GLY A 10 -18.00 7.46 0.17
C GLY A 10 -17.50 7.18 -1.26
N THR A 11 -16.69 8.10 -1.76
CA THR A 11 -15.99 7.94 -3.04
C THR A 11 -14.90 6.87 -2.92
N VAL A 12 -14.87 5.95 -3.88
CA VAL A 12 -13.84 4.91 -4.01
C VAL A 12 -13.03 5.20 -5.27
N VAL A 13 -11.70 5.22 -5.13
CA VAL A 13 -10.75 5.42 -6.23
C VAL A 13 -9.84 4.21 -6.32
N THR A 14 -9.66 3.64 -7.51
CA THR A 14 -8.71 2.55 -7.76
C THR A 14 -7.31 3.11 -7.90
N LEU A 15 -6.34 2.56 -7.16
CA LEU A 15 -4.95 3.02 -7.18
C LEU A 15 -4.10 2.34 -8.26
N GLU A 16 -4.56 1.21 -8.78
CA GLU A 16 -3.89 0.51 -9.87
C GLU A 16 -3.88 1.39 -11.13
N PRO A 17 -2.81 1.34 -11.94
CA PRO A 17 -2.81 1.93 -13.26
C PRO A 17 -3.97 1.40 -14.10
N GLU A 18 -4.50 2.23 -14.98
CA GLU A 18 -5.45 1.81 -16.01
C GLU A 18 -4.68 1.46 -17.28
N ASP A 19 -5.33 0.80 -18.24
CA ASP A 19 -4.72 0.62 -19.56
C ASP A 19 -4.60 1.97 -20.28
N PRO A 20 -3.51 2.20 -21.03
CA PRO A 20 -2.49 1.22 -21.42
C PRO A 20 -1.32 1.03 -20.42
N ASP A 21 -1.26 1.83 -19.35
CA ASP A 21 -0.14 1.80 -18.41
C ASP A 21 -0.07 0.50 -17.61
N TYR A 22 -1.21 -0.06 -17.22
CA TYR A 22 -1.27 -1.37 -16.57
C TYR A 22 -0.54 -2.43 -17.38
N SER A 23 -0.99 -2.65 -18.62
CA SER A 23 -0.41 -3.66 -19.51
C SER A 23 1.07 -3.41 -19.79
N ARG A 24 1.46 -2.15 -19.98
CA ARG A 24 2.86 -1.75 -20.21
C ARG A 24 3.75 -2.10 -19.02
N LEU A 25 3.33 -1.77 -17.81
CA LEU A 25 4.13 -1.98 -16.58
C LEU A 25 4.22 -3.45 -16.20
N VAL A 26 3.11 -4.19 -16.32
CA VAL A 26 3.09 -5.64 -16.10
C VAL A 26 4.01 -6.35 -17.08
N LYS A 27 3.93 -6.00 -18.38
CA LYS A 27 4.82 -6.57 -19.40
C LYS A 27 6.29 -6.25 -19.10
N MET A 28 6.60 -5.00 -18.76
CA MET A 28 7.96 -4.57 -18.42
C MET A 28 8.55 -5.40 -17.27
N ARG A 29 7.77 -5.60 -16.20
CA ARG A 29 8.18 -6.43 -15.07
C ARG A 29 8.40 -7.90 -15.49
N HIS A 30 7.46 -8.50 -16.21
CA HIS A 30 7.57 -9.90 -16.63
C HIS A 30 8.72 -10.17 -17.59
N ASP A 31 9.03 -9.23 -18.49
CA ASP A 31 10.18 -9.35 -19.37
C ASP A 31 11.49 -9.30 -18.57
N ALA A 32 11.60 -8.41 -17.57
CA ALA A 32 12.76 -8.37 -16.68
C ALA A 32 12.90 -9.66 -15.83
N GLU A 33 11.79 -10.18 -15.31
CA GLU A 33 11.76 -11.48 -14.61
C GLU A 33 12.20 -12.63 -15.53
N ARG A 34 11.78 -12.63 -16.80
CA ARG A 34 12.17 -13.65 -17.78
C ARG A 34 13.66 -13.60 -18.09
N VAL A 35 14.21 -12.39 -18.30
CA VAL A 35 15.66 -12.19 -18.51
C VAL A 35 16.45 -12.74 -17.33
N MET A 36 16.00 -12.44 -16.10
CA MET A 36 16.63 -12.91 -14.87
C MET A 36 16.61 -14.44 -14.76
N GLN A 37 15.44 -15.05 -15.01
CA GLN A 37 15.26 -16.50 -14.98
C GLN A 37 16.14 -17.24 -16.01
N GLN A 38 16.28 -16.68 -17.21
CA GLN A 38 17.00 -17.32 -18.32
C GLN A 38 18.51 -17.10 -18.25
N SER A 39 18.93 -15.88 -17.89
CA SER A 39 20.34 -15.48 -17.98
C SER A 39 21.09 -15.64 -16.65
N HIS A 40 20.37 -15.60 -15.53
CA HIS A 40 20.95 -15.61 -14.18
C HIS A 40 20.16 -16.51 -13.19
N PRO A 41 19.96 -17.80 -13.49
CA PRO A 41 19.10 -18.69 -12.70
C PRO A 41 19.52 -18.83 -11.24
N GLU A 42 20.83 -18.85 -10.94
CA GLU A 42 21.31 -18.87 -9.55
C GLU A 42 21.00 -17.58 -8.80
N THR A 43 21.17 -16.42 -9.45
CA THR A 43 20.81 -15.12 -8.84
C THR A 43 19.30 -15.04 -8.60
N LYS A 44 18.48 -15.56 -9.52
CA LYS A 44 17.03 -15.68 -9.33
C LYS A 44 16.68 -16.55 -8.13
N ARG A 45 17.35 -17.70 -7.97
CA ARG A 45 17.16 -18.60 -6.81
C ARG A 45 17.52 -17.90 -5.50
N ILE A 46 18.60 -17.12 -5.48
CA ILE A 46 19.00 -16.31 -4.32
C ILE A 46 17.94 -15.24 -4.02
N ALA A 47 17.46 -14.52 -5.04
CA ALA A 47 16.43 -13.50 -4.87
C ALA A 47 15.12 -14.10 -4.32
N ASP A 48 14.70 -15.26 -4.83
CA ASP A 48 13.51 -15.96 -4.34
C ASP A 48 13.67 -16.41 -2.89
N LYS A 49 14.83 -16.99 -2.54
CA LYS A 49 15.12 -17.40 -1.17
C LYS A 49 15.15 -16.19 -0.24
N PHE A 50 15.77 -15.10 -0.65
CA PHE A 50 15.80 -13.86 0.11
C PHE A 50 14.38 -13.33 0.38
N TYR A 51 13.52 -13.29 -0.65
CA TYR A 51 12.14 -12.85 -0.51
C TYR A 51 11.35 -13.76 0.44
N GLN A 52 11.55 -15.08 0.39
CA GLN A 52 10.96 -16.01 1.34
C GLN A 52 11.40 -15.74 2.79
N GLU A 53 12.71 -15.57 3.02
CA GLU A 53 13.24 -15.28 4.36
C GLU A 53 12.78 -13.92 4.87
N PHE A 54 12.64 -12.92 3.99
CA PHE A 54 12.09 -11.61 4.31
C PHE A 54 10.67 -11.72 4.91
N TYR A 55 9.77 -12.47 4.27
CA TYR A 55 8.42 -12.71 4.82
C TYR A 55 8.44 -13.60 6.07
N ALA A 56 9.30 -14.61 6.12
CA ALA A 56 9.45 -15.47 7.29
C ALA A 56 9.92 -14.68 8.53
N TYR A 57 10.73 -13.64 8.32
CA TYR A 57 11.18 -12.74 9.37
C TYR A 57 10.08 -11.77 9.84
N LEU A 58 9.36 -11.11 8.91
CA LEU A 58 8.38 -10.07 9.26
C LEU A 58 7.06 -10.63 9.78
N THR A 59 6.56 -11.73 9.20
CA THR A 59 5.22 -12.26 9.51
C THR A 59 5.02 -12.54 11.01
N PRO A 60 5.97 -13.18 11.74
CA PRO A 60 5.83 -13.40 13.18
C PRO A 60 5.85 -12.12 14.02
N GLN A 61 6.39 -11.01 13.50
CA GLN A 61 6.44 -9.73 14.18
C GLN A 61 5.11 -8.96 14.07
N TRP A 62 4.32 -9.23 13.02
CA TRP A 62 3.06 -8.54 12.78
C TRP A 62 1.91 -9.11 13.61
N LYS A 63 1.66 -8.50 14.77
CA LYS A 63 0.57 -8.87 15.68
C LYS A 63 -0.66 -7.96 15.53
N SER A 64 -0.48 -6.85 14.83
CA SER A 64 -1.48 -5.81 14.60
C SER A 64 -1.24 -5.10 13.28
N TYR A 65 -2.23 -4.33 12.81
CA TYR A 65 -2.05 -3.44 11.67
C TYR A 65 -0.99 -2.36 11.93
N CYS A 66 -0.72 -2.02 13.19
CA CYS A 66 0.32 -1.08 13.56
C CYS A 66 1.72 -1.64 13.31
N ASP A 67 1.93 -2.92 13.59
CA ASP A 67 3.21 -3.57 13.32
C ASP A 67 3.51 -3.60 11.82
N VAL A 68 2.48 -3.83 11.00
CA VAL A 68 2.56 -3.82 9.54
C VAL A 68 2.93 -2.44 8.99
N ASN A 69 2.45 -1.36 9.60
CA ASN A 69 2.70 0.03 9.16
C ASN A 69 3.79 0.74 9.99
N SER A 70 4.61 -0.03 10.71
CA SER A 70 5.67 0.49 11.60
C SER A 70 6.93 0.91 10.82
N ASP A 71 7.72 1.80 11.42
CA ASP A 71 9.03 2.21 10.87
C ASP A 71 9.98 1.03 10.63
N LEU A 72 9.88 -0.02 11.45
CA LEU A 72 10.66 -1.25 11.28
C LEU A 72 10.26 -1.98 10.00
N THR A 73 8.95 -2.12 9.74
CA THR A 73 8.46 -2.73 8.50
C THR A 73 8.84 -1.87 7.30
N ASP A 74 8.69 -0.55 7.38
CA ASP A 74 9.09 0.38 6.32
C ASP A 74 10.58 0.25 5.98
N LEU A 75 11.45 0.20 6.99
CA LEU A 75 12.89 0.02 6.81
C LEU A 75 13.21 -1.33 6.16
N ALA A 76 12.59 -2.41 6.64
CA ALA A 76 12.81 -3.76 6.10
C ALA A 76 12.35 -3.86 4.63
N VAL A 77 11.19 -3.31 4.30
CA VAL A 77 10.66 -3.25 2.93
C VAL A 77 11.59 -2.43 2.03
N ARG A 78 12.03 -1.25 2.49
CA ARG A 78 12.96 -0.40 1.73
C ARG A 78 14.24 -1.14 1.41
N PHE A 79 14.82 -1.84 2.39
CA PHE A 79 16.02 -2.65 2.19
C PHE A 79 15.77 -3.80 1.20
N ASN A 80 14.67 -4.54 1.36
CA ASN A 80 14.28 -5.60 0.44
C ASN A 80 14.18 -5.09 -1.00
N HIS A 81 13.54 -3.93 -1.19
CA HIS A 81 13.42 -3.32 -2.51
C HIS A 81 14.77 -2.93 -3.10
N GLN A 82 15.62 -2.25 -2.33
CA GLN A 82 16.96 -1.87 -2.78
C GLN A 82 17.79 -3.10 -3.18
N PHE A 83 17.76 -4.15 -2.35
CA PHE A 83 18.46 -5.40 -2.64
C PHE A 83 17.93 -6.08 -3.89
N ILE A 84 16.62 -6.35 -3.98
CA ILE A 84 16.02 -7.01 -5.15
C ILE A 84 16.23 -6.19 -6.42
N HIS A 85 16.07 -4.87 -6.37
CA HIS A 85 16.30 -4.01 -7.54
C HIS A 85 17.76 -4.04 -8.01
N SER A 86 18.72 -4.30 -7.13
CA SER A 86 20.14 -4.45 -7.52
C SER A 86 20.44 -5.77 -8.24
N LEU A 87 19.56 -6.78 -8.10
CA LEU A 87 19.74 -8.09 -8.73
C LEU A 87 19.06 -8.19 -10.09
N TYR A 88 17.96 -7.47 -10.30
CA TYR A 88 17.17 -7.54 -11.53
C TYR A 88 17.60 -6.49 -12.56
N PRO A 89 17.25 -6.67 -13.84
CA PRO A 89 17.39 -5.62 -14.85
C PRO A 89 16.68 -4.31 -14.41
N PRO A 90 17.20 -3.12 -14.77
CA PRO A 90 16.66 -1.83 -14.33
C PRO A 90 15.16 -1.64 -14.61
N GLU A 91 14.64 -2.28 -15.65
CA GLU A 91 13.23 -2.29 -16.03
C GLU A 91 12.32 -2.79 -14.91
N PHE A 92 12.78 -3.73 -14.09
CA PHE A 92 12.03 -4.24 -12.94
C PHE A 92 11.76 -3.12 -11.92
N ALA A 93 12.81 -2.39 -11.55
CA ALA A 93 12.72 -1.28 -10.60
C ALA A 93 11.90 -0.12 -11.17
N ARG A 94 12.09 0.21 -12.47
CA ARG A 94 11.33 1.26 -13.16
C ARG A 94 9.83 0.95 -13.18
N ALA A 95 9.44 -0.28 -13.49
CA ALA A 95 8.03 -0.68 -13.51
C ALA A 95 7.36 -0.45 -12.14
N ARG A 96 8.04 -0.82 -11.05
CA ARG A 96 7.55 -0.62 -9.69
C ARG A 96 7.50 0.86 -9.29
N GLN A 97 8.55 1.63 -9.60
CA GLN A 97 8.59 3.07 -9.30
C GLN A 97 7.46 3.81 -10.01
N GLU A 98 7.20 3.46 -11.26
CA GLU A 98 6.14 4.06 -12.05
C GLU A 98 4.74 3.67 -11.55
N TRP A 99 4.55 2.42 -11.15
CA TRP A 99 3.32 1.98 -10.48
C TRP A 99 3.06 2.78 -9.21
N ASN A 100 4.08 2.94 -8.36
CA ASN A 100 4.00 3.73 -7.15
C ASN A 100 3.69 5.20 -7.42
N ARG A 101 4.33 5.79 -8.44
CA ARG A 101 4.07 7.17 -8.88
C ARG A 101 2.61 7.37 -9.26
N ILE A 102 2.06 6.50 -10.10
CA ILE A 102 0.65 6.56 -10.51
C ILE A 102 -0.29 6.45 -9.31
N ALA A 103 -0.02 5.52 -8.39
CA ALA A 103 -0.81 5.39 -7.17
C ALA A 103 -0.75 6.66 -6.29
N GLY A 104 0.46 7.21 -6.09
CA GLY A 104 0.67 8.46 -5.36
C GLY A 104 -0.08 9.64 -5.96
N GLU A 105 -0.01 9.80 -7.29
CA GLU A 105 -0.72 10.87 -8.00
C GLU A 105 -2.23 10.76 -7.88
N LYS A 106 -2.78 9.53 -7.94
CA LYS A 106 -4.21 9.29 -7.71
C LYS A 106 -4.62 9.65 -6.27
N ILE A 107 -3.78 9.36 -5.28
CA ILE A 107 -4.03 9.76 -3.88
C ILE A 107 -4.01 11.29 -3.75
N SER A 108 -3.00 11.96 -4.31
CA SER A 108 -2.91 13.42 -4.31
C SER A 108 -4.09 14.09 -5.01
N ALA A 109 -4.52 13.55 -6.15
CA ALA A 109 -5.71 14.05 -6.87
C ALA A 109 -6.99 13.87 -6.05
N ALA A 110 -7.14 12.73 -5.36
CA ALA A 110 -8.25 12.49 -4.46
C ALA A 110 -8.25 13.47 -3.26
N ALA A 111 -7.07 13.77 -2.69
CA ALA A 111 -6.90 14.74 -1.61
C ALA A 111 -7.28 16.16 -2.04
N ARG A 112 -6.77 16.62 -3.20
CA ARG A 112 -7.13 17.93 -3.77
C ARG A 112 -8.63 18.07 -4.04
N SER A 113 -9.27 16.99 -4.49
CA SER A 113 -10.71 16.97 -4.79
C SER A 113 -11.59 16.89 -3.53
N ASN A 114 -11.02 16.62 -2.36
CA ASN A 114 -11.76 16.42 -1.10
C ASN A 114 -11.11 17.19 0.06
N PRO A 115 -11.01 18.53 -0.01
CA PRO A 115 -10.33 19.33 1.01
C PRO A 115 -10.95 19.15 2.39
N GLY A 116 -10.10 18.99 3.41
CA GLY A 116 -10.51 18.78 4.80
C GLY A 116 -11.13 17.42 5.11
N LYS A 117 -11.23 16.50 4.14
CA LYS A 117 -11.68 15.14 4.36
C LYS A 117 -10.50 14.22 4.68
N ARG A 118 -10.80 13.11 5.36
CA ARG A 118 -9.84 12.03 5.56
C ARG A 118 -9.99 11.02 4.44
N ILE A 119 -8.86 10.57 3.91
CA ILE A 119 -8.78 9.52 2.90
C ILE A 119 -8.11 8.32 3.57
N VAL A 120 -8.72 7.15 3.42
CA VAL A 120 -8.11 5.88 3.80
C VAL A 120 -7.53 5.25 2.54
N VAL A 121 -6.24 4.97 2.57
CA VAL A 121 -5.51 4.32 1.48
C VAL A 121 -5.38 2.84 1.83
N LEU A 122 -5.78 1.97 0.90
CA LEU A 122 -5.65 0.52 1.04
C LEU A 122 -4.75 0.03 -0.08
N MET A 123 -3.52 -0.34 0.28
CA MET A 123 -2.50 -0.84 -0.65
C MET A 123 -1.65 -1.88 0.07
N GLY A 124 -0.90 -2.70 -0.68
CA GLY A 124 0.05 -3.63 -0.08
C GLY A 124 1.08 -2.90 0.79
N PHE A 125 1.47 -3.50 1.92
CA PHE A 125 2.42 -2.89 2.86
C PHE A 125 3.78 -2.55 2.22
N GLU A 126 4.14 -3.24 1.13
CA GLU A 126 5.38 -2.99 0.37
C GLU A 126 5.43 -1.56 -0.24
N HIS A 127 4.30 -0.86 -0.33
CA HIS A 127 4.24 0.48 -0.93
C HIS A 127 4.32 1.61 0.10
N ASP A 128 4.15 1.31 1.39
CA ASP A 128 3.87 2.31 2.43
C ASP A 128 5.01 3.32 2.61
N TYR A 129 6.25 2.86 2.84
CA TYR A 129 7.42 3.73 2.96
C TYR A 129 7.55 4.74 1.80
N TRP A 130 7.36 4.27 0.57
CA TRP A 130 7.51 5.08 -0.63
C TRP A 130 6.39 6.11 -0.72
N LEU A 131 5.14 5.70 -0.45
CA LEU A 131 3.98 6.58 -0.48
C LEU A 131 4.05 7.65 0.61
N LYS A 132 4.50 7.30 1.81
CA LYS A 132 4.73 8.26 2.90
C LYS A 132 5.73 9.33 2.47
N GLU A 133 6.85 8.95 1.87
CA GLU A 133 7.85 9.90 1.35
C GLU A 133 7.30 10.77 0.21
N PHE A 134 6.60 10.17 -0.74
CA PHE A 134 6.01 10.89 -1.87
C PHE A 134 4.98 11.92 -1.38
N LEU A 135 4.03 11.49 -0.55
CA LEU A 135 2.91 12.32 -0.08
C LEU A 135 3.31 13.34 0.98
N ALA A 136 4.42 13.14 1.70
CA ALA A 136 4.93 14.13 2.65
C ALA A 136 5.34 15.45 1.98
N ASN A 137 5.62 15.42 0.67
CA ASN A 137 6.01 16.58 -0.13
C ASN A 137 4.84 17.17 -0.93
N GLU A 138 3.62 16.64 -0.80
CA GLU A 138 2.47 17.07 -1.57
C GLU A 138 1.67 18.17 -0.84
N ASP A 139 1.52 19.32 -1.50
CA ASP A 139 0.77 20.44 -0.95
C ASP A 139 -0.69 20.06 -0.66
N GLY A 140 -1.14 20.43 0.54
CA GLY A 140 -2.51 20.15 1.00
C GLY A 140 -2.73 18.70 1.46
N VAL A 141 -1.70 17.86 1.46
CA VAL A 141 -1.75 16.52 2.06
C VAL A 141 -1.13 16.55 3.45
N LYS A 142 -1.89 16.05 4.44
CA LYS A 142 -1.39 15.81 5.79
C LYS A 142 -1.46 14.32 6.08
N LEU A 143 -0.29 13.68 6.21
CA LEU A 143 -0.21 12.31 6.70
C LEU A 143 -0.65 12.25 8.16
N LEU A 144 -1.59 11.37 8.45
CA LEU A 144 -2.03 11.08 9.81
C LEU A 144 -1.37 9.78 10.26
N PRO A 145 -0.83 9.71 11.49
CA PRO A 145 -0.30 8.47 12.01
C PRO A 145 -1.45 7.46 12.06
N LEU A 146 -1.22 6.27 11.48
CA LEU A 146 -2.21 5.20 11.52
C LEU A 146 -2.39 4.67 12.95
N CYS A 147 -1.35 4.85 13.79
CA CYS A 147 -1.27 4.34 15.15
C CYS A 147 -1.05 5.50 16.12
N GLY A 148 -2.06 5.76 16.96
CA GLY A 148 -1.92 6.65 18.12
C GLY A 148 -1.37 5.91 19.36
N PRO A 149 -1.18 6.62 20.49
CA PRO A 149 -0.71 6.04 21.76
C PRO A 149 -1.56 4.86 22.27
N SER A 150 -2.82 4.77 21.81
CA SER A 150 -3.78 3.74 22.18
C SER A 150 -3.91 2.60 21.16
N GLY A 151 -3.20 2.65 20.02
CA GLY A 151 -3.39 1.68 18.93
C GLY A 151 -4.76 1.78 18.25
N ALA A 152 -5.50 2.86 18.48
CA ALA A 152 -6.71 3.20 17.74
C ALA A 152 -6.37 4.15 16.58
N LEU A 153 -7.15 4.05 15.49
CA LEU A 153 -7.14 5.08 14.45
C LEU A 153 -7.42 6.44 15.11
N PRO A 154 -6.66 7.50 14.78
CA PRO A 154 -6.83 8.81 15.39
C PRO A 154 -8.28 9.26 15.24
N ASP A 155 -8.92 9.63 16.37
CA ASP A 155 -10.36 9.83 16.48
C ASP A 155 -10.93 10.52 15.25
N ALA A 156 -11.78 9.80 14.50
CA ALA A 156 -12.69 10.44 13.56
C ALA A 156 -13.57 11.36 14.39
N ALA A 157 -13.67 12.64 14.00
CA ALA A 157 -14.67 13.53 14.57
C ALA A 157 -16.01 12.77 14.61
N PRO A 158 -16.72 12.75 15.75
CA PRO A 158 -17.85 11.86 15.93
C PRO A 158 -18.83 12.09 14.78
N ALA A 159 -19.00 11.06 13.95
CA ALA A 159 -20.09 11.05 12.99
C ALA A 159 -21.36 11.27 13.79
N LYS A 160 -22.13 12.32 13.49
CA LYS A 160 -23.44 12.55 14.09
C LYS A 160 -24.20 11.25 13.97
N ARG A 161 -24.39 10.55 15.10
CA ARG A 161 -25.19 9.31 15.15
C ARG A 161 -26.56 9.68 14.62
N THR A 162 -26.87 9.28 13.40
CA THR A 162 -28.24 9.32 12.90
C THR A 162 -28.99 8.17 13.58
N ASP A 163 -30.20 8.44 14.04
CA ASP A 163 -31.03 7.60 14.92
C ASP A 163 -31.37 6.18 14.41
N ARG A 164 -30.85 5.76 13.25
CA ARG A 164 -31.11 4.43 12.68
C ARG A 164 -30.46 3.27 13.44
N ALA A 165 -29.43 3.52 14.25
CA ALA A 165 -28.76 2.46 15.01
C ALA A 165 -29.57 1.93 16.22
N ARG A 166 -30.66 2.59 16.62
CA ARG A 166 -31.45 2.20 17.80
C ARG A 166 -32.45 1.06 17.53
N LYS A 167 -32.80 0.77 16.27
CA LYS A 167 -33.79 -0.28 15.94
C LYS A 167 -33.27 -1.71 15.91
N TRP A 168 -31.95 -1.94 15.86
CA TRP A 168 -31.40 -3.31 15.76
C TRP A 168 -31.23 -4.04 17.11
N ARG A 169 -31.29 -3.34 18.25
CA ARG A 169 -31.11 -3.95 19.59
C ARG A 169 -32.39 -4.49 20.23
N GLN A 170 -33.54 -4.45 19.55
CA GLN A 170 -34.82 -4.93 20.11
C GLN A 170 -35.36 -6.19 19.42
N GLN A 171 -34.62 -6.80 18.49
CA GLN A 171 -35.09 -7.99 17.76
C GLN A 171 -34.34 -9.29 18.08
N PHE A 172 -33.38 -9.28 19.01
CA PHE A 172 -32.59 -10.48 19.35
C PHE A 172 -32.26 -10.61 20.85
N CYS A 173 -33.13 -10.12 21.74
CA CYS A 173 -33.19 -10.57 23.13
C CYS A 173 -34.55 -11.22 23.37
#